data_AF-A0A438KEK2-F1
#
_entry.id   AF-A0A438KEK2-F1
#
_cell.length_a   1.000
_cell.length_b   1.000
_cell.length_c   1.000
_cell.angle_alpha   90.00
_cell.angle_beta   90.00
_cell.angle_gamma   90.00
#
_symmetry.space_group_name_H-M   'P 1'
#
loop_
_entity.id
_entity.type
_entity.pdbx_description
1 polymer ?
#
loop_
_entity_poly.entity_id
_entity_poly.type
_entity_poly.pdbx_seq_one_letter_code
_entity_poly.pdbx_strand_id
1 'polypeptide(L)'
;MYFRRQGNAISFVDKLVKSCKFPPGESIQECISKYLFPNFSGVKQKARFLGLELAGELLERELRVHIRHAERRMVKAMQRELYGDRDLRPIENYLDASIITNGLSRAFSTGQWSHPFKRMERISGVVATLRRTNPLQMTADMRKTRQQVQYTGKVGMPDTRKHPSHWGKVCFLSTPDGENCGLVKNLAITGLVSTEVLDPLVDKLFDCGMEKLVDDTSTKLSGKNKVFLDGDWVGVCEDPISFVVELRTKRRHKELPQQVRSFLMHYEGFSDSQSSFFYPHTNFANVVM
;
A
#
# COMPACT_ATOMS: atom_id res chain seq x y z
N MET A 1 -12.76 20.05 -3.45
CA MET A 1 -14.03 19.84 -2.73
C MET A 1 -15.00 18.90 -3.45
N TYR A 2 -15.03 18.86 -4.79
CA TYR A 2 -16.01 18.07 -5.56
C TYR A 2 -15.97 16.54 -5.36
N PHE A 3 -14.78 15.95 -5.16
CA PHE A 3 -14.58 14.50 -5.01
C PHE A 3 -14.73 13.96 -3.58
N ARG A 4 -15.17 14.78 -2.61
CA ARG A 4 -15.27 14.37 -1.20
C ARG A 4 -16.51 13.51 -0.89
N ARG A 5 -17.52 13.47 -1.77
CA ARG A 5 -18.69 12.58 -1.61
C ARG A 5 -18.44 11.24 -2.31
N GLN A 6 -18.83 10.13 -1.69
CA GLN A 6 -18.73 8.79 -2.28
C GLN A 6 -19.49 8.75 -3.60
N GLY A 7 -18.90 8.10 -4.60
CA GLY A 7 -19.49 8.03 -5.94
C GLY A 7 -19.23 9.25 -6.83
N ASN A 8 -18.84 10.42 -6.33
CA ASN A 8 -18.51 11.58 -7.19
C ASN A 8 -17.23 11.37 -8.00
N ALA A 9 -16.22 10.72 -7.41
CA ALA A 9 -15.01 10.37 -8.13
C ALA A 9 -15.30 9.28 -9.18
N ILE A 10 -16.11 8.28 -8.82
CA ILE A 10 -16.49 7.19 -9.71
C ILE A 10 -17.37 7.72 -10.86
N SER A 11 -18.32 8.60 -10.59
CA SER A 11 -19.21 9.19 -11.61
C SER A 11 -18.49 10.19 -12.51
N PHE A 12 -17.46 10.86 -12.01
CA PHE A 12 -16.59 11.69 -12.83
C PHE A 12 -15.69 10.85 -13.75
N VAL A 13 -15.09 9.79 -13.21
CA VAL A 13 -14.31 8.83 -14.01
C VAL A 13 -15.21 8.14 -15.03
N ASP A 14 -16.43 7.76 -14.66
CA ASP A 14 -17.44 7.21 -15.57
C ASP A 14 -17.75 8.16 -16.72
N LYS A 15 -18.03 9.43 -16.42
CA LYS A 15 -18.27 10.46 -17.44
C LYS A 15 -17.07 10.62 -18.37
N LEU A 16 -15.85 10.57 -17.84
CA LEU A 16 -14.62 10.64 -18.64
C LEU A 16 -14.43 9.41 -19.53
N VAL A 17 -14.63 8.20 -18.99
CA VAL A 17 -14.49 6.93 -19.72
C VAL A 17 -15.56 6.83 -20.82
N LYS A 18 -16.79 7.25 -20.54
CA LYS A 18 -17.88 7.32 -21.52
C LYS A 18 -17.68 8.41 -22.59
N SER A 19 -16.89 9.45 -22.28
CA SER A 19 -16.55 10.51 -23.24
C SER A 19 -15.40 10.16 -24.20
N CYS A 20 -14.73 9.01 -24.01
CA CYS A 20 -13.68 8.55 -24.90
C CYS A 20 -14.23 8.00 -26.22
N LYS A 21 -13.45 8.08 -27.30
CA LYS A 21 -13.86 7.65 -28.66
C LYS A 21 -14.32 6.19 -28.75
N PHE A 22 -13.89 5.33 -27.82
CA PHE A 22 -14.28 3.92 -27.72
C PHE A 22 -14.50 3.55 -26.25
N PRO A 23 -15.71 3.75 -25.71
CA PRO A 23 -15.99 3.42 -24.33
C PRO A 23 -16.02 1.89 -24.14
N PRO A 24 -15.39 1.35 -23.09
CA PRO A 24 -15.49 -0.07 -22.74
C PRO A 24 -16.94 -0.42 -22.39
N GLY A 25 -17.39 -1.62 -22.76
CA GLY A 25 -18.75 -2.11 -22.47
C GLY A 25 -18.96 -2.55 -21.01
N GLU A 26 -17.89 -2.62 -20.23
CA GLU A 26 -17.90 -3.06 -18.83
C GLU A 26 -18.27 -1.91 -17.89
N SER A 27 -18.81 -2.23 -16.71
CA SER A 27 -19.09 -1.21 -15.69
C SER A 27 -17.80 -0.54 -15.20
N ILE A 28 -17.86 0.70 -14.67
CA ILE A 28 -16.67 1.40 -14.16
C ILE A 28 -16.00 0.59 -13.04
N GLN A 29 -16.80 -0.13 -12.23
CA GLN A 29 -16.28 -0.98 -11.17
C GLN A 29 -15.50 -2.16 -11.74
N GLU A 30 -15.99 -2.78 -12.81
CA GLU A 30 -15.24 -3.82 -13.55
C GLU A 30 -14.00 -3.24 -14.22
N CYS A 31 -14.09 -2.05 -14.83
CA CYS A 31 -12.94 -1.37 -15.42
C CYS A 31 -11.87 -1.04 -14.35
N ILE A 32 -12.28 -0.56 -13.18
CA ILE A 32 -11.38 -0.34 -12.04
C ILE A 32 -10.82 -1.68 -11.54
N SER A 33 -11.61 -2.76 -11.55
CA SER A 33 -11.14 -4.07 -11.14
C SER A 33 -10.08 -4.65 -12.10
N LYS A 34 -10.31 -4.51 -13.41
CA LYS A 34 -9.50 -5.11 -14.50
C LYS A 34 -8.31 -4.25 -14.93
N TYR A 35 -8.48 -2.92 -15.01
CA TYR A 35 -7.46 -2.04 -15.56
C TYR A 35 -6.68 -1.26 -14.50
N LEU A 36 -7.29 -0.92 -13.36
CA LEU A 36 -6.57 -0.28 -12.27
C LEU A 36 -5.84 -1.35 -11.46
N PHE A 37 -4.53 -1.53 -11.65
CA PHE A 37 -3.71 -2.53 -10.95
C PHE A 37 -4.22 -3.99 -11.09
N PRO A 38 -4.12 -4.58 -12.30
CA PRO A 38 -4.69 -5.88 -12.67
C PRO A 38 -4.22 -7.10 -11.84
N ASN A 39 -3.10 -6.97 -11.12
CA ASN A 39 -2.53 -8.08 -10.34
C ASN A 39 -3.11 -8.20 -8.92
N PHE A 40 -4.01 -7.30 -8.50
CA PHE A 40 -4.56 -7.26 -7.14
C PHE A 40 -6.07 -7.44 -7.15
N SER A 41 -6.55 -8.46 -6.42
CA SER A 41 -7.96 -8.75 -6.24
C SER A 41 -8.50 -7.96 -5.03
N GLY A 42 -8.79 -6.68 -5.24
CA GLY A 42 -9.52 -5.88 -4.25
C GLY A 42 -9.18 -4.38 -4.28
N VAL A 43 -10.21 -3.53 -4.25
CA VAL A 43 -10.08 -2.07 -4.18
C VAL A 43 -9.26 -1.64 -2.94
N LYS A 44 -9.32 -2.43 -1.86
CA LYS A 44 -8.58 -2.21 -0.61
C LYS A 44 -7.08 -2.50 -0.73
N GLN A 45 -6.68 -3.58 -1.39
CA GLN A 45 -5.26 -3.87 -1.70
C GLN A 45 -4.69 -2.80 -2.63
N LYS A 46 -5.50 -2.32 -3.58
CA LYS A 46 -5.16 -1.18 -4.46
C LYS A 46 -5.00 0.14 -3.70
N ALA A 47 -5.68 0.30 -2.57
CA ALA A 47 -5.60 1.48 -1.72
C ALA A 47 -4.47 1.43 -0.67
N ARG A 48 -4.05 0.23 -0.21
CA ARG A 48 -2.83 0.03 0.61
C ARG A 48 -1.58 0.65 -0.04
N PHE A 49 -1.59 0.77 -1.37
CA PHE A 49 -0.54 1.37 -2.20
C PHE A 49 -0.36 2.90 -2.13
N LEU A 50 -1.18 3.62 -1.33
CA LEU A 50 -0.90 5.01 -0.97
C LEU A 50 0.08 5.13 0.23
N GLY A 51 0.54 3.99 0.76
CA GLY A 51 1.55 3.89 1.80
C GLY A 51 2.97 4.22 1.32
N LEU A 52 3.86 4.46 2.28
CA LEU A 52 5.25 4.77 2.04
C LEU A 52 6.03 3.45 1.91
N GLU A 53 6.48 3.11 0.70
CA GLU A 53 7.25 1.88 0.49
C GLU A 53 8.60 1.95 1.22
N LEU A 54 8.84 1.01 2.12
CA LEU A 54 10.11 0.91 2.85
C LEU A 54 11.16 0.16 2.04
N ALA A 55 12.43 0.28 2.45
CA ALA A 55 13.55 -0.41 1.80
C ALA A 55 13.35 -1.93 1.71
N GLY A 56 12.70 -2.55 2.71
CA GLY A 56 12.39 -3.98 2.71
C GLY A 56 11.42 -4.37 1.60
N GLU A 57 10.30 -3.65 1.46
CA GLU A 57 9.28 -3.91 0.42
C GLU A 57 9.86 -3.70 -0.99
N LEU A 58 10.70 -2.68 -1.16
CA LEU A 58 11.42 -2.42 -2.41
C LEU A 58 12.39 -3.57 -2.75
N LEU A 59 13.16 -4.03 -1.77
CA LEU A 59 14.14 -5.10 -1.96
C LEU A 59 13.46 -6.44 -2.26
N GLU A 60 12.38 -6.76 -1.54
CA GLU A 60 11.58 -7.95 -1.77
C GLU A 60 11.07 -7.98 -3.22
N ARG A 61 10.59 -6.84 -3.73
CA ARG A 61 10.11 -6.72 -5.10
C ARG A 61 11.21 -7.02 -6.13
N GLU A 62 12.39 -6.41 -6.01
CA GLU A 62 13.50 -6.69 -6.92
C GLU A 62 13.95 -8.15 -6.84
N LEU A 63 14.10 -8.67 -5.62
CA LEU A 63 14.52 -10.04 -5.39
C LEU A 63 13.55 -11.02 -6.04
N ARG A 64 12.25 -10.81 -5.86
CA ARG A 64 11.18 -11.62 -6.46
C ARG A 64 11.23 -11.60 -8.00
N VAL A 65 11.56 -10.46 -8.62
CA VAL A 65 11.72 -10.37 -10.08
C VAL A 65 12.90 -11.23 -10.55
N HIS A 66 14.03 -11.18 -9.85
CA HIS A 66 15.22 -11.96 -10.19
C HIS A 66 15.04 -13.47 -9.93
N ILE A 67 14.39 -13.85 -8.83
CA ILE A 67 14.03 -15.25 -8.55
C ILE A 67 13.14 -15.81 -9.67
N ARG A 68 12.07 -15.10 -10.04
CA ARG A 68 11.20 -15.51 -11.15
C ARG A 68 11.95 -15.60 -12.48
N HIS A 69 12.97 -14.78 -12.69
CA HIS A 69 13.80 -14.88 -13.88
C HIS A 69 14.68 -16.14 -13.87
N ALA A 70 15.30 -16.46 -12.72
CA ALA A 70 16.07 -17.68 -12.53
C ALA A 70 15.20 -18.94 -12.71
N GLU A 71 14.00 -18.97 -12.11
CA GLU A 71 13.02 -20.04 -12.29
C GLU A 71 12.67 -20.27 -13.77
N ARG A 72 12.37 -19.20 -14.53
CA ARG A 72 12.06 -19.33 -15.96
C ARG A 72 13.24 -19.87 -16.76
N ARG A 73 14.48 -19.53 -16.39
CA ARG A 73 15.68 -20.05 -17.07
C ARG A 73 15.90 -21.52 -16.73
N MET A 74 15.72 -21.89 -15.47
CA MET A 74 15.78 -23.27 -14.98
C MET A 74 14.78 -24.15 -15.72
N VAL A 75 13.50 -23.75 -15.78
CA VAL A 75 12.44 -24.48 -16.49
C VAL A 75 12.78 -24.67 -17.97
N LYS A 76 13.28 -23.62 -18.64
CA LYS A 76 13.70 -23.72 -20.05
C LYS A 76 14.89 -24.65 -20.25
N ALA A 77 15.83 -24.70 -19.31
CA ALA A 77 16.98 -25.59 -19.38
C ALA A 77 16.56 -27.05 -19.22
N MET A 78 15.71 -27.35 -18.23
CA MET A 78 15.15 -28.68 -18.01
C MET A 78 14.31 -29.15 -19.21
N GLN A 79 13.46 -28.28 -19.77
CA GLN A 79 12.66 -28.61 -20.95
C GLN A 79 13.54 -29.03 -22.13
N ARG A 80 14.67 -28.36 -22.38
CA ARG A 80 15.59 -28.71 -23.48
C ARG A 80 16.20 -30.10 -23.34
N GLU A 81 16.50 -30.53 -22.11
CA GLU A 81 17.08 -31.85 -21.88
C GLU A 81 16.02 -32.95 -21.98
N LEU A 82 14.79 -32.69 -21.53
CA LEU A 82 13.66 -33.61 -21.71
C LEU A 82 13.33 -33.86 -23.19
N TYR A 83 13.40 -32.84 -24.05
CA TYR A 83 13.21 -33.02 -25.49
C TYR A 83 14.33 -33.83 -26.16
N GLY A 84 15.49 -33.95 -25.53
CA GLY A 84 16.66 -34.66 -26.07
C GLY A 84 16.78 -36.11 -25.60
N ASP A 85 15.77 -36.66 -24.91
CA ASP A 85 15.76 -37.99 -24.31
C ASP A 85 16.96 -38.24 -23.37
N ARG A 86 17.37 -37.18 -22.64
CA ARG A 86 18.46 -37.23 -21.67
C ARG A 86 17.91 -37.25 -20.25
N ASP A 87 18.58 -37.99 -19.37
CA ASP A 87 18.29 -37.98 -17.94
C ASP A 87 18.51 -36.59 -17.33
N LEU A 88 17.59 -36.21 -16.43
CA LEU A 88 17.70 -34.97 -15.68
C LEU A 88 18.92 -35.02 -14.75
N ARG A 89 19.71 -33.95 -14.81
CA ARG A 89 20.85 -33.73 -13.93
C ARG A 89 20.38 -33.25 -12.54
N PRO A 90 21.25 -33.28 -11.52
CA PRO A 90 20.96 -32.64 -10.24
C PRO A 90 20.59 -31.17 -10.40
N ILE A 91 19.68 -30.67 -9.54
CA ILE A 91 19.08 -29.34 -9.64
C ILE A 91 20.11 -28.20 -9.63
N GLU A 92 21.24 -28.42 -8.96
CA GLU A 92 22.37 -27.48 -8.87
C GLU A 92 22.90 -27.05 -10.25
N ASN A 93 22.81 -27.93 -11.25
CA ASN A 93 23.27 -27.62 -12.61
C ASN A 93 22.32 -26.69 -13.37
N TYR A 94 21.08 -26.56 -12.94
CA TYR A 94 20.09 -25.68 -13.58
C TYR A 94 19.91 -24.36 -12.84
N LEU A 95 20.38 -24.28 -11.59
CA LEU A 95 20.25 -23.10 -10.75
C LEU A 95 21.45 -22.17 -10.94
N ASP A 96 21.23 -21.10 -11.69
CA ASP A 96 22.24 -20.07 -11.91
C ASP A 96 22.06 -18.90 -10.93
N ALA A 97 22.79 -18.97 -9.81
CA ALA A 97 22.77 -17.93 -8.77
C ALA A 97 23.30 -16.57 -9.27
N SER A 98 24.09 -16.55 -10.34
CA SER A 98 24.65 -15.31 -10.89
C SER A 98 23.57 -14.37 -11.41
N ILE A 99 22.40 -14.89 -11.80
CA ILE A 99 21.25 -14.10 -12.24
C ILE A 99 20.76 -13.16 -11.14
N ILE A 100 20.73 -13.66 -9.90
CA ILE A 100 20.26 -12.88 -8.75
C ILE A 100 21.34 -11.88 -8.34
N THR A 101 22.59 -12.34 -8.17
CA THR A 101 23.71 -11.49 -7.74
C THR A 101 23.96 -10.35 -8.71
N ASN A 102 24.08 -10.65 -10.01
CA ASN A 102 24.32 -9.63 -11.04
C ASN A 102 23.10 -8.73 -11.24
N GLY A 103 21.89 -9.30 -11.11
CA GLY A 103 20.64 -8.56 -11.19
C GLY A 103 20.54 -7.48 -10.11
N LEU A 104 20.73 -7.88 -8.85
CA LEU A 104 20.73 -6.97 -7.71
C LEU A 104 21.88 -5.96 -7.79
N SER A 105 23.11 -6.41 -8.10
CA SER A 105 24.25 -5.51 -8.25
C SER A 105 23.96 -4.42 -9.29
N ARG A 106 23.36 -4.79 -10.43
CA ARG A 106 22.96 -3.83 -11.46
C ARG A 106 21.89 -2.87 -10.94
N ALA A 107 20.86 -3.35 -10.25
CA ALA A 107 19.81 -2.50 -9.70
C ALA A 107 20.34 -1.46 -8.70
N PHE A 108 21.30 -1.83 -7.86
CA PHE A 108 21.98 -0.90 -6.95
C PHE A 108 22.90 0.08 -7.67
N SER A 109 23.67 -0.38 -8.66
CA SER A 109 24.60 0.49 -9.40
C SER A 109 23.89 1.49 -10.32
N THR A 110 22.83 1.07 -11.02
CA THR A 110 22.11 1.96 -11.95
C THR A 110 21.00 2.76 -11.28
N GLY A 111 20.56 2.35 -10.09
CA GLY A 111 19.40 2.92 -9.40
C GLY A 111 18.08 2.72 -10.15
N GLN A 112 18.03 1.80 -11.11
CA GLN A 112 16.84 1.44 -11.89
C GLN A 112 16.18 0.17 -11.35
N TRP A 113 15.08 0.35 -10.63
CA TRP A 113 14.35 -0.71 -9.95
C TRP A 113 13.09 -1.07 -10.74
N SER A 114 12.60 -2.30 -10.62
CA SER A 114 11.34 -2.74 -11.19
C SER A 114 10.16 -1.90 -10.70
N HIS A 115 9.31 -1.47 -11.64
CA HIS A 115 8.09 -0.75 -11.30
C HIS A 115 7.06 -1.72 -10.69
N PRO A 116 6.33 -1.33 -9.63
CA PRO A 116 5.34 -2.20 -8.96
C PRO A 116 4.22 -2.73 -9.87
N PHE A 117 3.92 -2.04 -10.98
CA PHE A 117 2.75 -2.35 -11.82
C PHE A 117 3.11 -2.48 -13.29
N LYS A 118 3.94 -1.56 -13.77
CA LYS A 118 4.29 -1.48 -15.18
C LYS A 118 5.50 -2.35 -15.47
N ARG A 119 5.26 -3.57 -15.95
CA ARG A 119 6.32 -4.56 -16.21
C ARG A 119 7.47 -4.06 -17.08
N MET A 120 7.20 -3.13 -17.99
CA MET A 120 8.19 -2.59 -18.94
C MET A 120 8.86 -1.31 -18.45
N GLU A 121 8.33 -0.66 -17.41
CA GLU A 121 8.91 0.57 -16.87
C GLU A 121 9.80 0.27 -15.66
N ARG A 122 10.77 1.16 -15.43
CA ARG A 122 11.67 1.13 -14.29
C ARG A 122 11.48 2.39 -13.47
N ILE A 123 11.62 2.27 -12.16
CA ILE A 123 11.67 3.39 -11.24
C ILE A 123 13.12 3.84 -11.10
N SER A 124 13.36 5.14 -11.19
CA SER A 124 14.67 5.74 -10.95
C SER A 124 14.75 6.42 -9.59
N GLY A 125 15.95 6.41 -9.01
CA GLY A 125 16.29 7.12 -7.77
C GLY A 125 15.61 6.56 -6.52
N VAL A 126 15.44 5.24 -6.49
CA VAL A 126 15.28 4.46 -5.26
C VAL A 126 16.60 4.43 -4.50
N VAL A 127 17.71 4.20 -5.21
CA VAL A 127 19.06 4.22 -4.66
C VAL A 127 19.64 5.62 -4.86
N ALA A 128 20.25 6.16 -3.81
CA ALA A 128 20.91 7.45 -3.82
C ALA A 128 22.19 7.38 -2.98
N THR A 129 23.18 8.19 -3.35
CA THR A 129 24.43 8.30 -2.60
C THR A 129 24.20 9.03 -1.28
N LEU A 130 24.65 8.44 -0.18
CA LEU A 130 24.59 9.05 1.14
C LEU A 130 25.69 10.11 1.29
N ARG A 131 25.32 11.37 1.52
CA ARG A 131 26.29 12.46 1.72
C ARG A 131 26.78 12.48 3.16
N ARG A 132 28.09 12.29 3.35
CA ARG A 132 28.76 12.25 4.67
C ARG A 132 29.47 13.56 5.03
N THR A 133 28.96 14.70 4.56
CA THR A 133 29.55 16.01 4.84
C THR A 133 29.29 16.49 6.27
N ASN A 134 28.13 16.17 6.83
CA ASN A 134 27.73 16.51 8.19
C ASN A 134 26.81 15.39 8.73
N PRO A 135 26.93 14.95 10.00
CA PRO A 135 26.00 14.00 10.62
C PRO A 135 24.51 14.36 10.45
N LEU A 136 24.17 15.65 10.49
CA LEU A 136 22.80 16.12 10.26
C LEU A 136 22.36 15.90 8.81
N GLN A 137 23.25 16.13 7.85
CA GLN A 137 22.99 15.91 6.43
C GLN A 137 22.81 14.42 6.13
N MET A 138 23.63 13.56 6.75
CA MET A 138 23.50 12.11 6.67
C MET A 138 22.14 11.66 7.22
N THR A 139 21.73 12.17 8.39
CA THR A 139 20.44 11.84 9.00
C THR A 139 19.26 12.31 8.14
N ALA A 140 19.36 13.49 7.53
CA ALA A 140 18.34 14.01 6.62
C ALA A 140 18.22 13.15 5.36
N ASP A 141 19.36 12.72 4.79
CA ASP A 141 19.37 11.85 3.59
C ASP A 141 18.76 10.47 3.89
N MET A 142 18.98 9.90 5.09
CA MET A 142 18.36 8.63 5.51
C MET A 142 16.83 8.72 5.73
N ARG A 143 16.30 9.92 5.99
CA ARG A 143 14.87 10.18 6.21
C ARG A 143 14.17 10.71 4.97
N LYS A 144 14.85 10.73 3.82
CA LYS A 144 14.33 11.25 2.57
C LYS A 144 13.28 10.31 2.00
N THR A 145 12.18 10.90 1.56
CA THR A 145 11.05 10.24 0.93
C THR A 145 10.84 10.86 -0.43
N ARG A 146 10.50 10.03 -1.41
CA ARG A 146 10.28 10.47 -2.78
C ARG A 146 8.92 10.00 -3.25
N GLN A 147 8.11 10.95 -3.70
CA GLN A 147 6.88 10.64 -4.41
C GLN A 147 7.24 10.23 -5.85
N GLN A 148 6.83 9.01 -6.24
CA GLN A 148 7.07 8.48 -7.58
C GLN A 148 5.99 8.98 -8.54
N VAL A 149 6.12 10.23 -8.97
CA VAL A 149 5.27 10.85 -9.98
C VAL A 149 6.15 11.30 -11.14
N GLN A 150 5.74 10.99 -12.36
CA GLN A 150 6.39 11.53 -13.55
C GLN A 150 6.18 13.04 -13.58
N TYR A 151 7.27 13.80 -13.55
CA TYR A 151 7.19 15.25 -13.64
C TYR A 151 6.69 15.65 -15.03
N THR A 152 5.56 16.36 -15.06
CA THR A 152 4.92 16.80 -16.32
C THR A 152 5.24 18.26 -16.67
N GLY A 153 6.23 18.89 -16.04
CA GLY A 153 6.65 20.26 -16.36
C GLY A 153 5.74 21.37 -15.87
N LYS A 154 4.54 21.07 -15.35
CA LYS A 154 3.57 22.09 -14.93
C LYS A 154 3.74 22.45 -13.46
N VAL A 155 4.23 23.67 -13.22
CA VAL A 155 4.28 24.31 -11.90
C VAL A 155 2.87 24.37 -11.31
N GLY A 156 2.68 23.87 -10.07
CA GLY A 156 1.39 23.93 -9.35
C GLY A 156 0.58 22.63 -9.27
N MET A 157 1.16 21.47 -9.62
CA MET A 157 0.51 20.17 -9.42
C MET A 157 0.06 19.95 -7.95
N PRO A 158 -1.03 19.20 -7.68
CA PRO A 158 -1.48 18.85 -6.34
C PRO A 158 -0.39 18.23 -5.45
N ASP A 159 0.53 17.47 -6.03
CA ASP A 159 1.60 16.75 -5.33
C ASP A 159 2.70 17.67 -4.79
N THR A 160 2.93 18.82 -5.43
CA THR A 160 3.87 19.83 -4.94
C THR A 160 3.25 20.70 -3.82
N ARG A 161 1.91 20.70 -3.70
CA ARG A 161 1.19 21.45 -2.66
C ARG A 161 1.28 20.75 -1.32
N LYS A 162 1.46 21.56 -0.26
CA LYS A 162 1.47 21.09 1.13
C LYS A 162 0.04 20.71 1.52
N HIS A 163 -0.22 19.42 1.73
CA HIS A 163 -1.51 18.96 2.23
C HIS A 163 -1.51 18.93 3.77
N PRO A 164 -2.60 19.35 4.45
CA PRO A 164 -2.68 19.33 5.92
C PRO A 164 -2.42 17.95 6.54
N SER A 165 -2.66 16.86 5.81
CA SER A 165 -2.37 15.49 6.27
C SER A 165 -0.88 15.20 6.49
N HIS A 166 0.02 16.04 5.97
CA HIS A 166 1.46 15.92 6.18
C HIS A 166 1.91 16.38 7.57
N TRP A 167 1.07 17.16 8.28
CA TRP A 167 1.40 17.69 9.59
C TRP A 167 1.80 16.55 10.55
N GLY A 168 2.95 16.73 11.22
CA GLY A 168 3.51 15.75 12.14
C GLY A 168 4.13 14.49 11.52
N LYS A 169 4.06 14.31 10.19
CA LYS A 169 4.60 13.13 9.49
C LYS A 169 5.76 13.47 8.56
N VAL A 170 5.64 14.57 7.81
CA VAL A 170 6.59 14.96 6.76
C VAL A 170 6.94 16.44 6.93
N CYS A 171 8.22 16.77 6.76
CA CYS A 171 8.71 18.14 6.80
C CYS A 171 8.19 18.93 5.60
N PHE A 172 7.60 20.09 5.86
CA PHE A 172 7.07 20.99 4.84
C PHE A 172 8.06 22.05 4.35
N LEU A 173 9.18 22.23 5.05
CA LEU A 173 10.23 23.20 4.73
C LEU A 173 11.34 22.59 3.89
N SER A 174 11.71 21.34 4.19
CA SER A 174 12.87 20.69 3.59
C SER A 174 12.46 19.95 2.30
N THR A 175 12.58 20.65 1.19
CA THR A 175 12.40 20.14 -0.18
C THR A 175 13.50 20.73 -1.07
N PRO A 176 13.99 20.02 -2.09
CA PRO A 176 14.86 20.63 -3.09
C PRO A 176 14.09 21.67 -3.91
N ASP A 177 14.83 22.63 -4.47
CA ASP A 177 14.30 23.60 -5.42
C ASP A 177 14.18 23.00 -6.83
N GLY A 178 13.36 23.63 -7.68
CA GLY A 178 13.17 23.22 -9.07
C GLY A 178 12.18 22.07 -9.26
N GLU A 179 12.49 21.17 -10.20
CA GLU A 179 11.60 20.09 -10.66
C GLU A 179 11.13 19.14 -9.54
N ASN A 180 12.01 18.85 -8.58
CA ASN A 180 11.70 17.94 -7.47
C ASN A 180 11.01 18.64 -6.29
N CYS A 181 10.66 19.92 -6.41
CA CYS A 181 10.06 20.70 -5.34
C CYS A 181 8.69 20.13 -4.93
N GLY A 182 8.57 19.74 -3.67
CA GLY A 182 7.41 19.10 -3.08
C GLY A 182 7.31 17.59 -3.35
N LEU A 183 8.07 17.04 -4.30
CA LEU A 183 8.10 15.60 -4.59
C LEU A 183 9.11 14.84 -3.71
N VAL A 184 10.21 15.50 -3.36
CA VAL A 184 11.20 14.96 -2.43
C VAL A 184 11.05 15.71 -1.10
N LYS A 185 10.71 14.97 -0.04
CA LYS A 185 10.50 15.52 1.30
C LYS A 185 11.17 14.64 2.34
N ASN A 186 11.47 15.20 3.51
CA ASN A 186 12.02 14.42 4.62
C ASN A 186 10.92 14.04 5.62
N LEU A 187 11.00 12.84 6.19
CA LEU A 187 10.15 12.47 7.34
C LEU A 187 10.41 13.41 8.52
N ALA A 188 9.37 13.70 9.29
CA ALA A 188 9.51 14.43 10.54
C ALA A 188 10.41 13.67 11.53
N ILE A 189 11.01 14.38 12.49
CA ILE A 189 11.86 13.76 13.52
C ILE A 189 11.09 12.69 14.31
N THR A 190 9.83 12.98 14.62
CA THR A 190 8.87 12.08 15.29
C THR A 190 8.15 11.14 14.33
N GLY A 191 8.45 11.20 13.04
CA GLY A 191 7.82 10.36 12.03
C GLY A 191 8.22 8.90 12.22
N LEU A 192 7.23 8.05 12.48
CA LEU A 192 7.38 6.61 12.56
C LEU A 192 6.59 5.97 11.41
N VAL A 193 7.23 5.02 10.73
CA VAL A 193 6.59 4.21 9.69
C VAL A 193 6.18 2.89 10.34
N SER A 194 4.94 2.47 10.13
CA SER A 194 4.46 1.16 10.59
C SER A 194 5.08 0.06 9.75
N THR A 195 5.19 -1.10 10.36
CA THR A 195 5.57 -2.36 9.71
C THR A 195 4.39 -3.31 9.76
N GLU A 196 4.44 -4.40 9.00
CA GLU A 196 3.40 -5.42 9.07
C GLU A 196 3.30 -6.00 10.49
N VAL A 197 2.07 -6.19 10.95
CA VAL A 197 1.75 -6.81 12.23
C VAL A 197 1.36 -8.26 11.97
N LEU A 198 2.13 -9.20 12.53
CA LEU A 198 1.90 -10.64 12.37
C LEU A 198 0.96 -11.24 13.42
N ASP A 199 0.56 -10.45 14.41
CA ASP A 199 -0.31 -10.90 15.50
C ASP A 199 -1.74 -11.21 15.01
N PRO A 200 -2.41 -12.24 15.56
CA PRO A 200 -3.82 -12.50 15.30
C PRO A 200 -4.68 -11.42 15.97
N LEU A 201 -4.89 -10.31 15.28
CA LEU A 201 -5.65 -9.17 15.80
C LEU A 201 -7.13 -9.48 15.97
N VAL A 202 -7.68 -10.37 15.14
CA VAL A 202 -9.10 -10.75 15.18
C VAL A 202 -9.47 -11.38 16.51
N ASP A 203 -8.64 -12.28 17.03
CA ASP A 203 -8.88 -12.94 18.32
C ASP A 203 -8.86 -11.93 19.47
N LYS A 204 -7.89 -11.02 19.46
CA LYS A 204 -7.79 -9.94 20.46
C LYS A 204 -8.96 -8.95 20.37
N LEU A 205 -9.57 -8.79 19.18
CA LEU A 205 -10.77 -7.96 19.00
C LEU A 205 -12.00 -8.63 19.62
N PHE A 206 -12.14 -9.96 19.53
CA PHE A 206 -13.20 -10.69 20.25
C PHE A 206 -13.10 -10.47 21.75
N ASP A 207 -11.88 -10.55 22.30
CA ASP A 207 -11.64 -10.31 23.73
C ASP A 207 -11.99 -8.88 24.17
N CYS A 208 -12.16 -7.92 23.24
CA CYS A 208 -12.55 -6.54 23.54
C CYS A 208 -14.06 -6.29 23.43
N GLY A 209 -14.86 -7.32 23.16
CA GLY A 209 -16.32 -7.20 22.98
C GLY A 209 -16.76 -7.02 21.52
N MET A 210 -15.95 -7.45 20.55
CA MET A 210 -16.42 -7.64 19.17
C MET A 210 -17.20 -8.95 19.09
N GLU A 211 -18.31 -8.96 18.38
CA GLU A 211 -19.03 -10.18 17.99
C GLU A 211 -18.60 -10.60 16.58
N LYS A 212 -18.41 -11.91 16.38
CA LYS A 212 -18.05 -12.46 15.08
C LYS A 212 -19.21 -12.31 14.11
N LEU A 213 -18.88 -11.95 12.87
CA LEU A 213 -19.84 -12.02 11.80
C LEU A 213 -20.23 -13.50 11.57
N VAL A 214 -21.48 -13.84 11.88
CA VAL A 214 -22.09 -15.12 11.52
C VAL A 214 -23.05 -14.86 10.36
N ASP A 215 -23.00 -15.68 9.31
CA ASP A 215 -23.88 -15.59 8.14
C ASP A 215 -25.31 -16.07 8.44
N ASP A 216 -25.92 -15.55 9.51
CA ASP A 216 -27.30 -15.85 9.87
C ASP A 216 -28.22 -14.67 9.56
N THR A 217 -29.22 -14.92 8.69
CA THR A 217 -30.27 -13.97 8.32
C THR A 217 -31.13 -13.48 9.50
N SER A 218 -30.99 -14.07 10.69
CA SER A 218 -31.80 -13.76 11.88
C SER A 218 -31.16 -12.77 12.85
N THR A 219 -29.85 -12.47 12.74
CA THR A 219 -29.23 -11.50 13.64
C THR A 219 -29.70 -10.08 13.32
N LYS A 220 -30.43 -9.47 14.26
CA LYS A 220 -30.82 -8.05 14.15
C LYS A 220 -29.57 -7.19 14.26
N LEU A 221 -29.10 -6.67 13.12
CA LEU A 221 -28.00 -5.70 13.02
C LEU A 221 -28.41 -4.28 13.46
N SER A 222 -29.70 -4.08 13.78
CA SER A 222 -30.22 -2.78 14.22
C SER A 222 -29.60 -2.39 15.56
N GLY A 223 -28.96 -1.22 15.61
CA GLY A 223 -28.34 -0.67 16.81
C GLY A 223 -26.89 -1.12 17.07
N LYS A 224 -26.31 -1.97 16.21
CA LYS A 224 -24.91 -2.38 16.34
C LYS A 224 -24.00 -1.71 15.29
N ASN A 225 -22.76 -1.43 15.69
CA ASN A 225 -21.74 -0.77 14.89
C ASN A 225 -20.84 -1.79 14.17
N LYS A 226 -20.46 -1.50 12.93
CA LYS A 226 -19.66 -2.43 12.09
C LYS A 226 -18.18 -2.24 12.38
N VAL A 227 -17.46 -3.32 12.64
CA VAL A 227 -16.01 -3.30 12.88
C VAL A 227 -15.27 -3.74 11.62
N PHE A 228 -14.45 -2.85 11.07
CA PHE A 228 -13.58 -3.11 9.94
C PHE A 228 -12.14 -3.25 10.39
N LEU A 229 -11.44 -4.28 9.92
CA LEU A 229 -9.99 -4.45 10.06
C LEU A 229 -9.35 -4.40 8.67
N ASP A 230 -8.48 -3.43 8.44
CA ASP A 230 -7.79 -3.21 7.14
C ASP A 230 -8.73 -3.05 5.96
N GLY A 231 -9.94 -2.60 6.27
CA GLY A 231 -11.06 -2.40 5.38
C GLY A 231 -12.00 -3.61 5.27
N ASP A 232 -11.63 -4.80 5.74
CA ASP A 232 -12.48 -5.98 5.75
C ASP A 232 -13.45 -5.97 6.93
N TRP A 233 -14.72 -6.28 6.69
CA TRP A 233 -15.72 -6.32 7.74
C TRP A 233 -15.56 -7.62 8.52
N VAL A 234 -15.09 -7.52 9.77
CA VAL A 234 -14.73 -8.69 10.58
C VAL A 234 -15.80 -9.00 11.62
N GLY A 235 -16.52 -7.99 12.10
CA GLY A 235 -17.48 -8.17 13.17
C GLY A 235 -18.34 -6.96 13.43
N VAL A 236 -19.07 -7.04 14.53
CA VAL A 236 -20.06 -6.07 14.95
C VAL A 236 -19.90 -5.81 16.44
N CYS A 237 -20.19 -4.60 16.90
CA CYS A 237 -20.07 -4.20 18.31
C CYS A 237 -21.29 -3.37 18.74
N GLU A 238 -21.85 -3.66 19.91
CA GLU A 238 -23.00 -2.92 20.45
C GLU A 238 -22.57 -1.55 20.98
N ASP A 239 -21.56 -1.50 21.87
CA ASP A 239 -21.02 -0.27 22.43
C ASP A 239 -19.61 0.04 21.88
N PRO A 240 -19.52 0.91 20.86
CA PRO A 240 -18.24 1.21 20.22
C PRO A 240 -17.36 2.10 21.10
N ILE A 241 -17.92 2.81 22.08
CA ILE A 241 -17.15 3.68 22.98
C ILE A 241 -16.34 2.82 23.95
N SER A 242 -17.01 1.88 24.64
CA SER A 242 -16.33 0.95 25.56
C SER A 242 -15.30 0.10 24.83
N PHE A 243 -15.63 -0.39 23.64
CA PHE A 243 -14.71 -1.16 22.79
C PHE A 243 -13.44 -0.38 22.43
N VAL A 244 -13.55 0.89 22.02
CA VAL A 244 -12.38 1.75 21.71
C VAL A 244 -11.56 2.04 22.97
N VAL A 245 -12.21 2.23 24.12
CA VAL A 245 -11.52 2.45 25.40
C VAL A 245 -10.72 1.20 25.79
N GLU A 246 -11.30 0.02 25.63
CA GLU A 246 -10.62 -1.24 25.92
C GLU A 246 -9.44 -1.47 24.97
N LEU A 247 -9.63 -1.28 23.65
CA LEU A 247 -8.55 -1.36 22.66
C LEU A 247 -7.38 -0.43 23.01
N ARG A 248 -7.69 0.82 23.39
CA ARG A 248 -6.66 1.78 23.81
C ARG A 248 -5.95 1.32 25.09
N THR A 249 -6.66 0.66 25.99
CA THR A 249 -6.12 0.12 27.25
C THR A 249 -5.21 -1.07 26.99
N LYS A 250 -5.63 -2.06 26.20
CA LYS A 250 -4.80 -3.21 25.79
C LYS A 250 -3.54 -2.76 25.04
N ARG A 251 -3.66 -1.73 24.20
CA ARG A 251 -2.49 -1.12 23.53
C ARG A 251 -1.52 -0.45 24.51
N ARG A 252 -2.01 0.21 25.57
CA ARG A 252 -1.16 0.80 26.62
C ARG A 252 -0.47 -0.28 27.48
N HIS A 253 -1.12 -1.41 27.70
CA HIS A 253 -0.57 -2.57 28.41
C HIS A 253 0.32 -3.47 27.54
N LYS A 254 0.53 -3.11 26.26
CA LYS A 254 1.32 -3.87 25.27
C LYS A 254 0.74 -5.24 24.89
N GLU A 255 -0.53 -5.50 25.19
CA GLU A 255 -1.25 -6.68 24.70
C GLU A 255 -1.59 -6.55 23.20
N LEU A 256 -1.77 -5.31 22.73
CA LEU A 256 -1.89 -4.97 21.33
C LEU A 256 -0.65 -4.20 20.84
N PRO A 257 -0.17 -4.47 19.61
CA PRO A 257 0.93 -3.71 19.02
C PRO A 257 0.63 -2.22 18.97
N GLN A 258 1.60 -1.39 19.37
CA GLN A 258 1.44 0.08 19.44
C GLN A 258 1.11 0.73 18.09
N GLN A 259 1.45 0.06 17.00
CA GLN A 259 1.19 0.50 15.62
C GLN A 259 -0.27 0.38 15.22
N VAL A 260 -1.08 -0.43 15.93
CA VAL A 260 -2.52 -0.58 15.68
C VAL A 260 -3.23 0.74 15.98
N ARG A 261 -4.07 1.17 15.04
CA ARG A 261 -4.88 2.39 15.17
C ARG A 261 -6.35 2.05 15.16
N SER A 262 -7.07 2.67 16.09
CA SER A 262 -8.53 2.62 16.19
C SER A 262 -9.12 3.96 15.79
N PHE A 263 -10.10 3.96 14.89
CA PHE A 263 -10.88 5.14 14.54
C PHE A 263 -12.37 4.86 14.73
N LEU A 264 -13.05 5.79 15.39
CA LEU A 264 -14.50 5.78 15.54
C LEU A 264 -15.07 6.82 14.57
N MET A 265 -15.94 6.39 13.66
CA MET A 265 -16.64 7.28 12.73
C MET A 265 -18.08 7.44 13.16
N HIS A 266 -18.41 8.61 13.72
CA HIS A 266 -19.81 8.97 13.95
C HIS A 266 -20.45 9.40 12.64
N TYR A 267 -21.41 8.62 12.15
CA TYR A 267 -22.29 9.02 11.06
C TYR A 267 -23.49 9.78 11.66
N GLU A 268 -23.38 11.10 11.78
CA GLU A 268 -24.56 11.93 12.01
C GLU A 268 -25.33 12.07 10.69
N GLY A 269 -26.48 11.41 10.60
CA GLY A 269 -27.55 11.71 9.64
C GLY A 269 -27.24 11.41 8.17
N PHE A 270 -27.16 10.13 7.81
CA PHE A 270 -27.44 9.69 6.43
C PHE A 270 -28.16 8.35 6.48
N SER A 271 -29.34 8.29 5.83
CA SER A 271 -30.15 7.08 5.68
C SER A 271 -29.33 5.91 5.14
N ASP A 272 -29.69 4.69 5.57
CA ASP A 272 -29.05 3.36 5.50
C ASP A 272 -28.46 2.86 4.15
N SER A 273 -27.86 3.72 3.32
CA SER A 273 -27.30 3.34 2.03
C SER A 273 -26.03 4.11 1.62
N GLN A 274 -25.52 5.02 2.46
CA GLN A 274 -24.38 5.89 2.10
C GLN A 274 -23.25 5.88 3.14
N SER A 275 -22.60 4.73 3.35
CA SER A 275 -21.34 4.69 4.09
C SER A 275 -20.16 5.06 3.19
N SER A 276 -19.88 6.37 3.12
CA SER A 276 -18.67 6.93 2.49
C SER A 276 -17.47 6.65 3.38
N PHE A 277 -16.78 5.53 3.17
CA PHE A 277 -15.58 5.21 3.94
C PHE A 277 -14.39 6.03 3.42
N PHE A 278 -13.94 7.02 4.20
CA PHE A 278 -12.66 7.69 3.98
C PHE A 278 -11.62 7.04 4.88
N TYR A 279 -11.04 5.94 4.43
CA TYR A 279 -9.92 5.32 5.13
C TYR A 279 -8.68 6.20 4.95
N PRO A 280 -7.97 6.60 6.01
CA PRO A 280 -6.57 6.97 5.89
C PRO A 280 -5.77 5.69 5.58
N HIS A 281 -5.73 5.35 4.29
CA HIS A 281 -5.10 4.15 3.76
C HIS A 281 -3.59 4.18 3.94
N THR A 282 -3.09 3.19 4.67
CA THR A 282 -1.67 2.94 4.95
C THR A 282 -1.55 1.50 5.44
N ASN A 283 -0.37 0.89 5.37
CA ASN A 283 -0.05 -0.47 5.86
C ASN A 283 -0.22 -0.58 7.39
N PHE A 284 -1.43 -0.34 7.86
CA PHE A 284 -1.85 -0.32 9.25
C PHE A 284 -2.88 -1.40 9.43
N ALA A 285 -2.77 -2.12 10.55
CA ALA A 285 -3.90 -2.65 11.28
C ALA A 285 -4.82 -1.49 11.70
N ASN A 286 -5.76 -1.13 10.83
CA ASN A 286 -6.74 -0.09 11.10
C ASN A 286 -8.04 -0.75 11.54
N VAL A 287 -8.37 -0.62 12.83
CA VAL A 287 -9.69 -0.96 13.33
C VAL A 287 -10.57 0.28 13.16
N VAL A 288 -11.54 0.21 12.27
CA VAL A 288 -12.48 1.29 12.00
C VAL A 288 -13.88 0.83 12.39
N MET A 289 -14.54 1.59 13.26
CA MET A 289 -15.95 1.41 13.64
C MET A 289 -16.80 2.55 13.08
#